data_AF-A0A1L9AYC9-F1
#
_entry.id   AF-A0A1L9AYC9-F1
#
_cell.length_a   1.000
_cell.length_b   1.000
_cell.length_c   1.000
_cell.angle_alpha   90.00
_cell.angle_beta   90.00
_cell.angle_gamma   90.00
#
_symmetry.space_group_name_H-M   'P 1'
#
loop_
_entity.id
_entity.type
_entity.pdbx_description
1 polymer ?
#
loop_
_entity_poly.entity_id
_entity_poly.type
_entity_poly.pdbx_seq_one_letter_code
_entity_poly.pdbx_strand_id
1 'polypeptide(L)'
;MSAAVGTSWNWRTLENVEVECTYCGVRMARHEGPRIKYFRCGSCHRWVSSTYTEVFRADAKMRTHPVKDKTDADARFLAAKNKLEAWLAALDEQDPHQVLGVSPTDPIEVVRARFRELALAQHPDRGGCEAKMRELNVAYEKILGHRQRARTPVRQPTSAPARGPALPARSR
;
A
#
# COMPACT_ATOMS: atom_id res chain seq x y z
N MET A 1 26.81 -12.03 16.60
CA MET A 1 26.84 -12.02 15.13
C MET A 1 26.02 -13.22 14.65
N SER A 2 24.70 -13.06 14.54
CA SER A 2 23.84 -14.15 14.02
C SER A 2 23.71 -13.96 12.52
N ALA A 3 24.39 -14.82 11.76
CA ALA A 3 24.21 -14.91 10.33
C ALA A 3 22.77 -15.36 10.06
N ALA A 4 21.94 -14.44 9.57
CA ALA A 4 20.68 -14.82 8.94
C ALA A 4 21.07 -15.66 7.71
N VAL A 5 20.94 -16.98 7.85
CA VAL A 5 21.00 -17.89 6.71
C VAL A 5 19.81 -17.52 5.84
N GLY A 6 20.04 -16.66 4.85
CA GLY A 6 19.05 -16.39 3.84
C GLY A 6 18.65 -17.72 3.23
N THR A 7 17.38 -18.07 3.33
CA THR A 7 16.83 -19.31 2.79
C THR A 7 17.11 -19.32 1.29
N SER A 8 18.17 -20.03 0.89
CA SER A 8 18.61 -20.06 -0.50
C SER A 8 17.51 -20.69 -1.33
N TRP A 9 16.98 -19.92 -2.27
CA TRP A 9 16.00 -20.41 -3.21
C TRP A 9 16.71 -21.00 -4.43
N ASN A 10 16.38 -22.24 -4.79
CA ASN A 10 16.90 -22.87 -6.00
C ASN A 10 15.78 -23.46 -6.86
N TRP A 11 15.53 -22.80 -7.99
CA TRP A 11 14.51 -23.20 -8.97
C TRP A 11 14.87 -24.49 -9.72
N ARG A 12 16.16 -24.89 -9.79
CA ARG A 12 16.59 -26.12 -10.45
C ARG A 12 16.29 -27.35 -9.60
N THR A 13 16.56 -27.27 -8.30
CA THR A 13 16.33 -28.34 -7.31
C THR A 13 14.93 -28.30 -6.70
N LEU A 14 14.11 -27.30 -7.06
CA LEU A 14 12.81 -27.04 -6.45
C LEU A 14 12.93 -26.99 -4.91
N GLU A 15 13.96 -26.32 -4.42
CA GLU A 15 14.17 -26.02 -3.01
C GLU A 15 13.60 -24.65 -2.70
N ASN A 16 12.80 -24.53 -1.63
CA ASN A 16 12.18 -23.28 -1.19
C ASN A 16 11.38 -22.58 -2.30
N VAL A 17 10.69 -23.38 -3.13
CA VAL A 17 9.74 -22.94 -4.16
C VAL A 17 8.31 -23.30 -3.82
N GLU A 18 7.42 -22.44 -4.25
CA GLU A 18 6.07 -22.81 -4.65
C GLU A 18 6.04 -23.08 -6.14
N VAL A 19 5.34 -24.14 -6.55
CA VAL A 19 5.20 -24.50 -7.96
C VAL A 19 3.76 -24.25 -8.39
N GLU A 20 3.60 -23.48 -9.46
CA GLU A 20 2.33 -23.20 -10.11
C GLU A 20 2.31 -23.91 -11.46
N CYS A 21 1.21 -24.54 -11.83
CA CYS A 21 1.11 -25.15 -13.16
C CYS A 21 0.66 -24.12 -14.19
N THR A 22 1.39 -23.96 -15.30
CA THR A 22 1.10 -22.96 -16.34
C THR A 22 -0.09 -23.30 -17.23
N TYR A 23 -0.63 -24.53 -17.12
CA TYR A 23 -1.84 -24.93 -17.83
C TYR A 23 -3.11 -24.55 -17.05
N CYS A 24 -3.16 -24.94 -15.77
CA CYS A 24 -4.32 -24.73 -14.90
C CYS A 24 -4.24 -23.41 -14.09
N GLY A 25 -3.05 -22.79 -13.97
CA GLY A 25 -2.80 -21.65 -13.07
C GLY A 25 -2.84 -22.00 -11.58
N VAL A 26 -3.04 -23.29 -11.25
CA VAL A 26 -3.23 -23.75 -9.87
C VAL A 26 -1.88 -24.07 -9.23
N ARG A 27 -1.73 -23.68 -7.96
CA ARG A 27 -0.61 -24.08 -7.10
C ARG A 27 -0.60 -25.59 -6.93
N MET A 28 0.53 -26.22 -7.27
CA MET A 28 0.71 -27.66 -7.21
C MET A 28 0.96 -28.11 -5.77
N ALA A 29 0.38 -29.26 -5.41
CA ALA A 29 0.60 -29.89 -4.12
C ALA A 29 1.94 -30.63 -4.11
N ARG A 30 2.76 -30.41 -3.07
CA ARG A 30 4.04 -31.10 -2.88
C ARG A 30 3.80 -32.46 -2.22
N HIS A 31 4.44 -33.48 -2.78
CA HIS A 31 4.53 -34.83 -2.24
C HIS A 31 6.02 -35.13 -1.96
N GLU A 32 6.33 -35.49 -0.72
CA GLU A 32 7.71 -35.69 -0.28
C GLU A 32 8.15 -37.13 -0.51
N GLY A 33 9.19 -37.31 -1.33
CA GLY A 33 10.01 -38.52 -1.33
C GLY A 33 11.33 -38.27 -0.59
N PRO A 34 12.07 -39.32 -0.22
CA PRO A 34 13.29 -39.22 0.59
C PRO A 34 14.43 -38.42 -0.05
N ARG A 35 14.44 -38.29 -1.39
CA ARG A 35 15.43 -37.50 -2.16
C ARG A 35 14.84 -36.69 -3.32
N ILE A 36 13.63 -37.02 -3.74
CA ILE A 36 12.95 -36.43 -4.90
C ILE A 36 11.66 -35.81 -4.41
N LYS A 37 11.44 -34.53 -4.73
CA LYS A 37 10.19 -33.83 -4.47
C LYS A 37 9.31 -33.95 -5.69
N TYR A 38 8.07 -34.35 -5.48
CA TYR A 38 7.07 -34.42 -6.53
C TYR A 38 6.02 -33.34 -6.31
N PHE A 39 5.49 -32.80 -7.40
CA PHE A 39 4.44 -31.79 -7.37
C PHE A 39 3.32 -32.26 -8.30
N ARG A 40 2.06 -32.17 -7.84
CA ARG A 40 0.88 -32.55 -8.62
C ARG A 40 -0.10 -31.36 -8.74
N CYS A 41 -0.55 -30.99 -9.95
CA CYS A 41 -1.66 -30.01 -10.08
C CYS A 41 -2.95 -30.68 -9.58
N GLY A 42 -3.66 -30.03 -8.67
CA GLY A 42 -4.95 -30.51 -8.18
C GLY A 42 -6.05 -30.52 -9.26
N SER A 43 -5.93 -29.67 -10.28
CA SER A 43 -6.90 -29.54 -11.38
C SER A 43 -6.60 -30.47 -12.56
N CYS A 44 -5.45 -30.32 -13.23
CA CYS A 44 -5.13 -31.12 -14.42
C CYS A 44 -4.32 -32.40 -14.12
N HIS A 45 -4.05 -32.69 -12.84
CA HIS A 45 -3.31 -33.87 -12.37
C HIS A 45 -1.92 -34.08 -12.98
N ARG A 46 -1.35 -33.08 -13.64
CA ARG A 46 0.01 -33.11 -14.17
C ARG A 46 1.04 -33.17 -13.05
N TRP A 47 2.10 -33.92 -13.27
CA TRP A 47 3.18 -34.13 -12.30
C TRP A 47 4.47 -33.45 -12.73
N VAL A 48 5.25 -33.01 -11.74
CA VAL A 48 6.61 -32.48 -11.89
C VAL A 48 7.48 -33.06 -10.79
N SER A 49 8.73 -33.40 -11.11
CA SER A 49 9.75 -33.85 -10.14
C SER A 49 10.90 -32.86 -10.02
N SER A 50 11.54 -32.78 -8.84
CA SER A 50 12.76 -31.99 -8.62
C SER A 50 13.99 -32.56 -9.31
N THR A 51 14.01 -33.87 -9.56
CA THR A 51 15.04 -34.57 -10.30
C THR A 51 14.61 -34.66 -11.76
N TYR A 52 15.53 -34.43 -12.70
CA TYR A 52 15.28 -34.43 -14.15
C TYR A 52 14.44 -33.25 -14.69
N THR A 53 14.33 -32.13 -13.97
CA THR A 53 13.68 -30.91 -14.48
C THR A 53 14.27 -30.47 -15.83
N GLU A 54 15.55 -30.71 -16.08
CA GLU A 54 16.21 -30.34 -17.35
C GLU A 54 15.81 -31.24 -18.52
N VAL A 55 15.49 -32.51 -18.26
CA VAL A 55 15.09 -33.50 -19.28
C VAL A 55 13.61 -33.35 -19.63
N PHE A 56 12.77 -33.02 -18.65
CA PHE A 56 11.33 -32.80 -18.84
C PHE A 56 10.95 -31.34 -19.13
N ARG A 57 11.93 -30.43 -19.27
CA ARG A 57 11.73 -28.96 -19.29
C ARG A 57 10.92 -28.45 -20.48
N ALA A 58 11.02 -29.09 -21.65
CA ALA A 58 10.22 -28.71 -22.82
C ALA A 58 8.71 -28.84 -22.57
N ASP A 59 8.32 -29.74 -21.67
CA ASP A 59 6.92 -30.05 -21.33
C ASP A 59 6.55 -29.81 -19.86
N ALA A 60 7.50 -29.33 -19.04
CA ALA A 60 7.23 -28.94 -17.66
C ALA A 60 6.45 -27.61 -17.67
N LYS A 61 5.13 -27.71 -17.85
CA LYS A 61 4.17 -26.61 -17.78
C LYS A 61 4.04 -26.08 -16.33
N MET A 62 5.12 -25.51 -15.80
CA MET A 62 5.16 -24.94 -14.46
C MET A 62 5.91 -23.61 -14.37
N ARG A 63 5.57 -22.82 -13.36
CA ARG A 63 6.27 -21.62 -12.88
C ARG A 63 6.66 -21.83 -11.43
N THR A 64 7.81 -21.32 -11.04
CA THR A 64 8.29 -21.39 -9.66
C THR A 64 8.29 -20.01 -9.04
N HIS A 65 7.79 -19.93 -7.81
CA HIS A 65 7.78 -18.72 -7.00
C HIS A 65 8.68 -18.95 -5.79
N PRO A 66 9.59 -18.01 -5.47
CA PRO A 66 10.39 -18.11 -4.25
C PRO A 66 9.48 -18.08 -3.04
N VAL A 67 9.66 -19.04 -2.14
CA VAL A 67 9.08 -18.95 -0.79
C VAL A 67 10.06 -18.14 0.03
N LYS A 68 9.74 -16.86 0.23
CA LYS A 68 10.46 -16.04 1.21
C LYS A 68 9.93 -16.39 2.58
N ASP A 69 10.79 -16.95 3.44
CA ASP A 69 10.46 -17.11 4.85
C ASP A 69 10.16 -15.74 5.46
N LYS A 70 9.06 -15.65 6.21
CA LYS A 70 8.69 -14.41 6.90
C LYS A 70 9.72 -14.16 7.99
N THR A 71 10.70 -13.31 7.69
CA THR A 71 11.73 -12.95 8.66
C THR A 71 11.19 -11.95 9.68
N ASP A 72 11.86 -11.82 10.82
CA ASP A 72 11.56 -10.77 11.81
C ASP A 72 11.63 -9.36 11.20
N ALA A 73 12.47 -9.17 10.18
CA ALA A 73 12.55 -7.92 9.44
C ALA A 73 11.27 -7.66 8.62
N ASP A 74 10.71 -8.68 7.97
CA ASP A 74 9.45 -8.57 7.24
C ASP A 74 8.28 -8.29 8.21
N ALA A 75 8.28 -8.89 9.40
CA ALA A 75 7.28 -8.61 10.43
C ALA A 75 7.34 -7.15 10.92
N ARG A 76 8.54 -6.62 11.17
CA ARG A 76 8.75 -5.21 11.54
C ARG A 76 8.31 -4.27 10.42
N PHE A 77 8.61 -4.59 9.17
CA PHE A 77 8.18 -3.81 8.02
C PHE A 77 6.65 -3.78 7.91
N LEU A 78 5.99 -4.92 8.04
CA LEU A 78 4.52 -5.00 8.03
C LEU A 78 3.89 -4.20 9.19
N ALA A 79 4.46 -4.27 10.39
CA ALA A 79 3.99 -3.47 11.52
C ALA A 79 4.11 -1.96 11.25
N ALA A 80 5.24 -1.52 10.67
CA ALA A 80 5.43 -0.11 10.29
C ALA A 80 4.44 0.31 9.19
N LYS A 81 4.22 -0.53 8.17
CA LYS A 81 3.25 -0.29 7.10
C LYS A 81 1.84 -0.14 7.66
N ASN A 82 1.40 -1.07 8.51
CA ASN A 82 0.06 -1.02 9.09
C ASN A 82 -0.14 0.22 9.97
N LYS A 83 0.90 0.64 10.70
CA LYS A 83 0.87 1.88 11.49
C LYS A 83 0.74 3.10 10.59
N LEU A 84 1.44 3.13 9.45
CA LEU A 84 1.34 4.20 8.46
C LEU A 84 -0.05 4.23 7.80
N GLU A 85 -0.59 3.07 7.42
CA GLU A 85 -1.94 2.95 6.86
C GLU A 85 -3.00 3.44 7.84
N ALA A 86 -2.91 3.05 9.11
CA ALA A 86 -3.82 3.54 10.15
C ALA A 86 -3.72 5.05 10.36
N TRP A 87 -2.50 5.60 10.29
CA TRP A 87 -2.29 7.04 10.39
C TRP A 87 -2.84 7.81 9.19
N LEU A 88 -2.61 7.31 7.97
CA LEU A 88 -3.18 7.89 6.75
C LEU A 88 -4.71 7.84 6.76
N ALA A 89 -5.30 6.71 7.16
CA ALA A 89 -6.75 6.60 7.30
C ALA A 89 -7.32 7.59 8.33
N ALA A 90 -6.63 7.80 9.46
CA ALA A 90 -7.03 8.79 10.45
C ALA A 90 -6.89 10.25 9.94
N LEU A 91 -5.94 10.53 9.06
CA LEU A 91 -5.82 11.83 8.40
C LEU A 91 -6.95 12.03 7.39
N ASP A 92 -7.27 11.00 6.61
CA ASP A 92 -8.35 11.01 5.63
C ASP A 92 -9.72 11.21 6.31
N GLU A 93 -9.98 10.54 7.43
CA GLU A 93 -11.21 10.73 8.22
C GLU A 93 -11.32 12.16 8.79
N GLN A 94 -10.18 12.82 9.03
CA GLN A 94 -10.14 14.22 9.46
C GLN A 94 -10.21 15.22 8.30
N ASP A 95 -10.20 14.76 7.05
CA ASP A 95 -10.24 15.63 5.87
C ASP A 95 -11.63 16.25 5.69
N PRO A 96 -11.75 17.59 5.84
CA PRO A 96 -13.02 18.29 5.65
C PRO A 96 -13.64 18.10 4.26
N HIS A 97 -12.80 17.87 3.25
CA HIS A 97 -13.26 17.68 1.86
C HIS A 97 -14.00 16.35 1.67
N GLN A 98 -13.53 15.28 2.33
CA GLN A 98 -14.19 13.97 2.32
C GLN A 98 -15.54 14.01 3.04
N VAL A 99 -15.64 14.73 4.17
CA VAL A 99 -16.89 14.90 4.93
C VAL A 99 -18.00 15.54 4.09
N LEU A 100 -17.66 16.49 3.22
CA LEU A 100 -18.62 17.13 2.29
C LEU A 100 -18.75 16.42 0.93
N GLY A 101 -17.92 15.40 0.66
CA GLY A 101 -17.89 14.67 -0.61
C GLY A 101 -17.44 15.54 -1.80
N VAL A 102 -16.52 16.48 -1.57
CA VAL A 102 -16.01 17.42 -2.59
C VAL A 102 -14.52 17.23 -2.81
N SER A 103 -14.03 17.54 -4.01
CA SER A 103 -12.59 17.56 -4.28
C SER A 103 -11.93 18.81 -3.65
N PRO A 104 -10.67 18.72 -3.17
CA PRO A 104 -9.89 19.90 -2.76
C PRO A 104 -9.76 20.97 -3.86
N THR A 105 -9.84 20.55 -5.12
CA THR A 105 -9.73 21.42 -6.31
C THR A 105 -11.07 22.05 -6.74
N ASP A 106 -12.20 21.65 -6.16
CA ASP A 106 -13.52 22.12 -6.60
C ASP A 106 -13.77 23.59 -6.28
N PRO A 107 -14.47 24.34 -7.15
CA PRO A 107 -14.76 25.75 -6.90
C PRO A 107 -15.64 25.92 -5.64
N ILE A 108 -15.53 27.07 -4.98
CA ILE A 108 -16.23 27.33 -3.72
C ILE A 108 -17.75 27.23 -3.85
N GLU A 109 -18.30 27.54 -5.02
CA GLU A 109 -19.73 27.45 -5.27
C GLU A 109 -20.24 25.99 -5.23
N VAL A 110 -19.42 25.04 -5.69
CA VAL A 110 -19.74 23.61 -5.60
C VAL A 110 -19.70 23.16 -4.13
N VAL A 111 -18.70 23.60 -3.36
CA VAL A 111 -18.62 23.32 -1.92
C VAL A 111 -19.85 23.85 -1.18
N ARG A 112 -20.28 25.08 -1.48
CA ARG A 112 -21.50 25.69 -0.90
C ARG A 112 -22.76 24.96 -1.29
N ALA A 113 -22.89 24.55 -2.56
CA ALA A 113 -24.04 23.79 -3.03
C ALA A 113 -24.16 22.45 -2.30
N ARG A 114 -23.07 21.68 -2.22
CA ARG A 114 -23.02 20.39 -1.51
C ARG A 114 -23.33 20.52 -0.02
N PHE A 115 -22.75 21.54 0.64
CA PHE A 115 -23.06 21.82 2.04
C PHE A 115 -24.56 22.07 2.25
N ARG A 116 -25.21 22.87 1.40
CA ARG A 116 -26.65 23.14 1.51
C ARG A 116 -27.50 21.89 1.31
N GLU A 117 -27.15 21.05 0.32
CA GLU A 117 -27.83 19.77 0.08
C GLU A 117 -27.76 18.86 1.31
N LEU A 118 -26.56 18.69 1.88
CA LEU A 118 -26.33 17.85 3.06
C LEU A 118 -27.00 18.42 4.32
N ALA A 119 -26.95 19.74 4.51
CA ALA A 119 -27.59 20.42 5.63
C ALA A 119 -29.11 20.25 5.61
N LEU A 120 -29.74 20.34 4.43
CA LEU A 120 -31.18 20.13 4.29
C LEU A 120 -31.60 18.69 4.59
N ALA A 121 -30.75 17.72 4.26
CA ALA A 121 -30.99 16.30 4.49
C ALA A 121 -30.74 15.88 5.95
N GLN A 122 -29.74 16.47 6.62
CA GLN A 122 -29.36 16.13 8.01
C GLN A 122 -29.92 17.11 9.05
N HIS A 123 -30.81 18.02 8.66
CA HIS A 123 -31.39 19.00 9.57
C HIS A 123 -32.16 18.33 10.72
N PRO A 124 -31.95 18.73 11.99
CA PRO A 124 -32.63 18.12 13.14
C PRO A 124 -34.15 18.21 13.04
N ASP A 125 -34.69 19.34 12.57
CA ASP A 125 -36.14 19.53 12.39
C ASP A 125 -36.78 18.58 11.36
N ARG A 126 -35.98 17.95 10.48
CA ARG A 126 -36.46 16.97 9.49
C ARG A 126 -36.16 15.53 9.89
N GLY A 127 -35.81 15.29 11.16
CA GLY A 127 -35.44 13.98 11.68
C GLY A 127 -33.96 13.64 11.47
N GLY A 128 -33.12 14.63 11.17
CA GLY A 128 -31.66 14.47 11.11
C GLY A 128 -30.99 14.47 12.48
N CYS A 129 -29.69 14.19 12.50
CA CYS A 129 -28.89 14.17 13.73
C CYS A 129 -28.13 15.48 13.91
N GLU A 130 -28.30 16.15 15.06
CA GLU A 130 -27.58 17.39 15.41
C GLU A 130 -26.05 17.20 15.35
N ALA A 131 -25.55 16.04 15.77
CA ALA A 131 -24.12 15.72 15.74
C ALA A 131 -23.56 15.75 14.31
N LYS A 132 -24.29 15.20 13.33
CA LYS A 132 -23.91 15.22 11.91
C LYS A 132 -23.96 16.63 11.33
N MET A 133 -24.97 17.41 11.71
CA MET A 133 -25.06 18.81 11.28
C MET A 133 -23.88 19.64 11.79
N ARG A 134 -23.48 19.43 13.05
CA ARG A 134 -22.30 20.07 13.64
C ARG A 134 -21.01 19.68 12.91
N GLU A 135 -20.84 18.42 12.57
CA GLU A 135 -19.69 17.92 11.81
C GLU A 135 -19.59 18.58 10.42
N LEU A 136 -20.72 18.67 9.69
CA LEU A 136 -20.78 19.35 8.40
C LEU A 136 -20.41 20.84 8.49
N ASN A 137 -20.87 21.54 9.53
CA ASN A 137 -20.51 22.94 9.78
C ASN A 137 -19.01 23.11 10.01
N VAL A 138 -18.42 22.28 10.88
CA VAL A 138 -16.98 22.31 11.18
C VAL A 138 -16.15 22.03 9.92
N ALA A 139 -16.57 21.06 9.10
CA ALA A 139 -15.89 20.76 7.84
C ALA A 139 -15.93 21.96 6.88
N TYR A 140 -17.11 22.57 6.70
CA TYR A 140 -17.29 23.74 5.83
C TYR A 140 -16.43 24.94 6.27
N GLU A 141 -16.40 25.25 7.58
CA GLU A 141 -15.57 26.33 8.13
C GLU A 141 -14.07 26.09 7.91
N LYS A 142 -13.59 24.86 8.12
CA LYS A 142 -12.19 24.50 7.89
C LYS A 142 -11.78 24.73 6.43
N ILE A 143 -12.59 24.29 5.47
CA ILE A 143 -12.29 24.47 4.02
C ILE A 143 -12.16 25.95 3.69
N LEU A 144 -13.08 26.78 4.18
CA LEU A 144 -13.04 28.22 3.98
C LEU A 144 -11.79 28.86 4.61
N GLY A 145 -11.47 28.46 5.84
CA GLY A 145 -10.28 28.94 6.56
C GLY A 145 -8.97 28.57 5.84
N HIS A 146 -8.83 27.33 5.36
CA HIS A 146 -7.67 26.89 4.58
C HIS A 146 -7.50 27.71 3.30
N ARG A 147 -8.60 27.99 2.58
CA ARG A 147 -8.55 28.82 1.35
C ARG A 147 -8.22 30.27 1.63
N GLN A 148 -8.71 30.84 2.73
CA GLN A 148 -8.35 32.21 3.14
C GLN A 148 -6.86 32.30 3.49
N ARG A 149 -6.32 31.34 4.26
CA ARG A 149 -4.89 31.27 4.57
C ARG A 149 -4.02 31.07 3.33
N ALA A 150 -4.46 30.25 2.37
CA ALA A 150 -3.75 30.05 1.11
C ALA A 150 -3.76 31.30 0.22
N ARG A 151 -4.84 32.10 0.26
CA ARG A 151 -4.96 33.36 -0.48
C ARG A 151 -4.12 34.49 0.11
N THR A 152 -3.91 34.49 1.43
CA THR A 152 -2.99 35.45 2.06
C THR A 152 -1.57 34.95 1.84
N PRO A 153 -0.76 35.58 0.95
CA PRO A 153 0.63 35.19 0.82
C PRO A 153 1.28 35.38 2.19
N VAL A 154 1.79 34.29 2.75
CA VAL A 154 2.65 34.35 3.93
C VAL A 154 3.80 35.28 3.55
N ARG A 155 3.83 36.46 4.16
CA ARG A 155 4.98 37.36 4.06
C ARG A 155 6.15 36.60 4.66
N GLN A 156 6.94 35.97 3.80
CA GLN A 156 8.10 35.19 4.23
C GLN A 156 8.97 36.14 5.07
N PRO A 157 9.34 35.78 6.32
CA PRO A 157 10.42 36.50 6.98
C PRO A 157 11.62 36.35 6.04
N THR A 158 12.13 37.49 5.56
CA THR A 158 13.27 37.54 4.64
C THR A 158 14.43 36.81 5.31
N SER A 159 14.65 35.54 4.94
CA SER A 159 15.82 34.80 5.37
C SER A 159 17.01 35.43 4.68
N ALA A 160 17.77 36.25 5.41
CA ALA A 160 19.07 36.73 4.98
C ALA A 160 19.91 35.51 4.53
N PRO A 161 20.60 35.55 3.38
CA PRO A 161 21.33 34.40 2.90
C PRO A 161 22.46 34.06 3.88
N ALA A 162 22.35 32.91 4.52
CA ALA A 162 23.43 32.34 5.31
C ALA A 162 24.59 32.00 4.37
N ARG A 163 25.69 32.75 4.47
CA ARG A 163 26.96 32.42 3.79
C ARG A 163 27.46 31.06 4.32
N GLY A 164 27.30 30.01 3.54
CA GLY A 164 27.94 28.72 3.82
C GLY A 164 29.46 28.82 3.66
N PRO A 165 30.27 28.05 4.42
CA PRO A 165 31.72 28.03 4.25
C PRO A 165 32.10 27.35 2.92
N ALA A 166 33.05 27.95 2.20
CA ALA A 166 33.56 27.46 0.93
C ALA A 166 34.29 26.13 1.11
N LEU A 167 33.89 25.11 0.36
CA LEU A 167 34.56 23.81 0.33
C LEU A 167 35.94 23.94 -0.35
N PRO A 168 36.99 23.26 0.13
CA PRO A 168 38.31 23.33 -0.48
C PRO A 168 38.35 22.60 -1.84
N ALA A 169 39.11 23.17 -2.78
CA ALA A 169 39.29 22.63 -4.11
C ALA A 169 40.01 21.27 -4.06
N ARG A 170 39.47 20.27 -4.76
CA ARG A 170 40.14 18.97 -4.96
C ARG A 170 41.37 19.16 -5.85
N SER A 171 42.55 18.84 -5.32
CA SER A 171 43.79 18.69 -6.08
C SER A 171 43.72 17.47 -7.01
N ARG A 172 44.29 17.63 -8.21
CA ARG A 172 44.27 16.70 -9.34
C ARG A 172 45.38 15.66 -9.26
#